data_AF-A0AAE3QF57-F1
#
_entry.id   AF-A0AAE3QF57-F1
#
_cell.length_a   1.000
_cell.length_b   1.000
_cell.length_c   1.000
_cell.angle_alpha   90.00
_cell.angle_beta   90.00
_cell.angle_gamma   90.00
#
_symmetry.space_group_name_H-M   'P 1'
#
loop_
_entity.id
_entity.type
_entity.pdbx_description
1 polymer ?
#
loop_
_entity_poly.entity_id
_entity_poly.type
_entity_poly.pdbx_seq_one_letter_code
_entity_poly.pdbx_strand_id
1 'polypeptide(L)'
;MASCFARMLRILSSLTLAALIATGTVAEALAGQAATPAREIFGRAPLPTTGAPKSYGFYSKGCLAGGVAIPTDGPTWQAMRLSRNRRWGHPQMIALIERLSNDAAQYDGWPGLLLGDISQPRGGPMLNGHASHQIGLDADIWLTPMPPRTLSSSEREELPFTSMLQKGKFLKIDPNRWTQAHARLIMRAASYTEVERVFVNPAIKKKLCDSWNGDRRFLGKVRPIYGHDSHFHIRIGCPEGAAGCKGQAAVPAGDGCDKSLAYWFTAAPWAKPKPGAKPVKPRLATLADLPKSCVAVLGGPAPASEMQATYGYSGATIAAAPAAAGDSVTTIEAHSYVNLPANVPIPLIRPSTN
;
A
#
# COMPACT_ATOMS: atom_id res chain seq x y z
N MET A 1 -77.11 -9.39 -15.46
CA MET A 1 -75.89 -10.21 -15.63
C MET A 1 -74.77 -9.55 -16.45
N ALA A 2 -74.86 -8.28 -16.88
CA ALA A 2 -73.80 -7.65 -17.70
C ALA A 2 -72.97 -6.55 -17.00
N SER A 3 -73.30 -6.14 -15.77
CA SER A 3 -72.69 -4.95 -15.14
C SER A 3 -71.64 -5.24 -14.04
N CYS A 4 -71.65 -6.45 -13.44
CA CYS A 4 -70.70 -6.80 -12.38
C CYS A 4 -69.33 -7.29 -12.91
N PHE A 5 -69.27 -7.88 -14.10
CA PHE A 5 -68.03 -8.43 -14.66
C PHE A 5 -67.05 -7.35 -15.17
N ALA A 6 -67.53 -6.18 -15.55
CA ALA A 6 -66.70 -5.11 -16.12
C ALA A 6 -65.90 -4.30 -15.07
N ARG A 7 -66.31 -4.32 -13.80
CA ARG A 7 -65.60 -3.61 -12.71
C ARG A 7 -64.42 -4.40 -12.14
N MET A 8 -64.47 -5.73 -12.19
CA MET A 8 -63.43 -6.59 -11.64
C MET A 8 -62.18 -6.65 -12.55
N LEU A 9 -62.36 -6.51 -13.88
CA LEU A 9 -61.26 -6.55 -14.84
C LEU A 9 -60.39 -5.27 -14.88
N ARG A 10 -60.89 -4.15 -14.36
CA ARG A 10 -60.14 -2.86 -14.29
C ARG A 10 -59.24 -2.72 -13.04
N ILE A 11 -59.48 -3.52 -12.00
CA ILE A 11 -58.69 -3.50 -10.76
C ILE A 11 -57.51 -4.49 -10.86
N LEU A 12 -57.65 -5.59 -11.60
CA LEU A 12 -56.56 -6.54 -11.84
C LEU A 12 -55.49 -6.05 -12.84
N SER A 13 -55.83 -5.10 -13.71
CA SER A 13 -54.90 -4.53 -14.70
C SER A 13 -54.09 -3.32 -14.17
N SER A 14 -54.43 -2.80 -12.99
CA SER A 14 -53.70 -1.71 -12.31
C SER A 14 -52.72 -2.22 -11.24
N LEU A 15 -52.85 -3.47 -10.78
CA LEU A 15 -51.92 -4.10 -9.83
C LEU A 15 -50.73 -4.82 -10.51
N THR A 16 -50.84 -5.21 -11.78
CA THR A 16 -49.73 -5.81 -12.53
C THR A 16 -48.74 -4.78 -13.08
N LEU A 17 -49.15 -3.53 -13.32
CA LEU A 17 -48.25 -2.48 -13.82
C LEU A 17 -47.40 -1.84 -12.71
N ALA A 18 -47.86 -1.84 -11.46
CA ALA A 18 -47.09 -1.34 -10.32
C ALA A 18 -45.96 -2.31 -9.90
N ALA A 19 -46.11 -3.61 -10.14
CA ALA A 19 -45.08 -4.61 -9.81
C ALA A 19 -43.91 -4.62 -10.82
N LEU A 20 -44.14 -4.25 -12.09
CA LEU A 20 -43.10 -4.19 -13.12
C LEU A 20 -42.23 -2.92 -13.05
N ILE A 21 -42.73 -1.83 -12.47
CA ILE A 21 -41.97 -0.58 -12.30
C ILE A 21 -41.06 -0.66 -11.06
N ALA A 22 -41.42 -1.46 -10.04
CA ALA A 22 -40.59 -1.65 -8.85
C ALA A 22 -39.39 -2.59 -9.07
N THR A 23 -39.40 -3.47 -10.08
CA THR A 23 -38.27 -4.36 -10.39
C THR A 23 -37.23 -3.72 -11.32
N GLY A 24 -37.60 -2.67 -12.08
CA GLY A 24 -36.68 -1.98 -12.99
C GLY A 24 -35.65 -1.10 -12.25
N THR A 25 -36.06 -0.44 -11.17
CA THR A 25 -35.21 0.51 -10.43
C THR A 25 -34.09 -0.16 -9.63
N VAL A 26 -34.31 -1.39 -9.14
CA VAL A 26 -33.29 -2.16 -8.41
C VAL A 26 -32.20 -2.72 -9.33
N ALA A 27 -32.54 -3.11 -10.57
CA ALA A 27 -31.59 -3.64 -11.53
C ALA A 27 -30.64 -2.56 -12.08
N GLU A 28 -31.14 -1.35 -12.34
CA GLU A 28 -30.31 -0.21 -12.77
C GLU A 28 -29.38 0.30 -11.67
N ALA A 29 -29.83 0.28 -10.40
CA ALA A 29 -28.99 0.64 -9.26
C ALA A 29 -27.83 -0.34 -9.02
N LEU A 30 -28.01 -1.64 -9.32
CA LEU A 30 -26.95 -2.65 -9.25
C LEU A 30 -26.02 -2.60 -10.46
N ALA A 31 -26.54 -2.29 -11.66
CA ALA A 31 -25.72 -2.14 -12.87
C ALA A 31 -24.78 -0.92 -12.80
N GLY A 32 -25.21 0.17 -12.16
CA GLY A 32 -24.39 1.36 -11.94
C GLY A 32 -23.16 1.14 -11.05
N GLN A 33 -23.23 0.21 -10.08
CA GLN A 33 -22.11 -0.14 -9.18
C GLN A 33 -21.05 -1.02 -9.85
N ALA A 34 -21.38 -1.76 -10.90
CA ALA A 34 -20.44 -2.63 -11.61
C ALA A 34 -19.40 -1.84 -12.44
N ALA A 35 -19.69 -0.58 -12.78
CA ALA A 35 -18.83 0.28 -13.59
C ALA A 35 -17.96 1.24 -12.77
N THR A 36 -18.30 1.52 -11.49
CA THR A 36 -17.53 2.45 -10.66
C THR A 36 -16.14 1.88 -10.32
N PRO A 37 -15.04 2.63 -10.56
CA PRO A 37 -13.71 2.21 -10.15
C PRO A 37 -13.65 1.93 -8.64
N ALA A 38 -13.06 0.81 -8.24
CA ALA A 38 -12.93 0.43 -6.83
C ALA A 38 -12.25 1.52 -5.99
N ARG A 39 -11.29 2.26 -6.58
CA ARG A 39 -10.62 3.39 -5.91
C ARG A 39 -11.56 4.51 -5.46
N GLU A 40 -12.65 4.73 -6.17
CA GLU A 40 -13.64 5.77 -5.81
C GLU A 40 -14.55 5.30 -4.68
N ILE A 41 -14.72 3.99 -4.51
CA ILE A 41 -15.50 3.39 -3.44
C ILE A 41 -14.67 3.33 -2.16
N PHE A 42 -13.46 2.77 -2.23
CA PHE A 42 -12.54 2.69 -1.09
C PHE A 42 -12.08 4.07 -0.61
N GLY A 43 -11.77 4.99 -1.52
CA GLY A 43 -11.31 6.34 -1.18
C GLY A 43 -12.35 7.23 -0.53
N ARG A 44 -13.61 6.80 -0.43
CA ARG A 44 -14.69 7.50 0.26
C ARG A 44 -15.03 6.90 1.62
N ALA A 45 -14.48 5.75 1.99
CA ALA A 45 -14.73 5.16 3.30
C ALA A 45 -14.01 6.00 4.37
N PRO A 46 -14.74 6.63 5.33
CA PRO A 46 -14.12 7.53 6.30
C PRO A 46 -13.47 6.80 7.47
N LEU A 47 -13.97 5.60 7.79
CA LEU A 47 -13.59 4.81 8.97
C LEU A 47 -13.38 3.33 8.61
N PRO A 48 -12.56 2.61 9.39
CA PRO A 48 -12.34 1.19 9.19
C PRO A 48 -13.62 0.41 9.53
N THR A 49 -13.56 -0.90 9.35
CA THR A 49 -14.56 -1.79 9.94
C THR A 49 -14.23 -2.08 11.40
N THR A 50 -15.23 -2.38 12.21
CA THR A 50 -15.04 -2.96 13.55
C THR A 50 -14.72 -4.45 13.45
N GLY A 51 -14.22 -5.04 14.55
CA GLY A 51 -13.86 -6.45 14.63
C GLY A 51 -12.37 -6.70 14.42
N ALA A 52 -12.01 -7.98 14.28
CA ALA A 52 -10.62 -8.41 14.21
C ALA A 52 -9.92 -7.89 12.93
N PRO A 53 -8.67 -7.39 13.05
CA PRO A 53 -7.89 -6.91 11.92
C PRO A 53 -7.59 -8.06 10.94
N LYS A 54 -7.84 -7.85 9.65
CA LYS A 54 -7.55 -8.83 8.59
C LYS A 54 -7.13 -8.17 7.30
N SER A 55 -6.01 -8.61 6.75
CA SER A 55 -5.52 -8.25 5.42
C SER A 55 -6.02 -9.28 4.39
N TYR A 56 -6.70 -8.83 3.35
CA TYR A 56 -7.22 -9.70 2.30
C TYR A 56 -6.63 -9.39 0.94
N GLY A 57 -6.27 -10.43 0.19
CA GLY A 57 -5.72 -10.33 -1.15
C GLY A 57 -4.22 -10.08 -1.16
N PHE A 58 -3.76 -9.37 -2.17
CA PHE A 58 -2.37 -9.01 -2.39
C PHE A 58 -2.16 -7.51 -2.15
N TYR A 59 -0.91 -7.08 -1.90
CA TYR A 59 -0.57 -5.69 -1.57
C TYR A 59 -1.15 -4.63 -2.52
N SER A 60 -1.31 -4.97 -3.80
CA SER A 60 -1.89 -4.11 -4.86
C SER A 60 -3.23 -4.60 -5.41
N LYS A 61 -3.88 -5.53 -4.70
CA LYS A 61 -5.17 -6.12 -5.10
C LYS A 61 -5.86 -6.73 -3.88
N GLY A 62 -6.41 -5.89 -3.02
CA GLY A 62 -6.90 -6.33 -1.72
C GLY A 62 -7.69 -5.28 -0.95
N CYS A 63 -7.91 -5.54 0.33
CA CYS A 63 -8.57 -4.65 1.29
C CYS A 63 -8.14 -4.97 2.72
N LEU A 64 -8.51 -4.10 3.66
CA LEU A 64 -8.20 -4.20 5.08
C LEU A 64 -9.49 -4.13 5.91
N ALA A 65 -9.74 -5.15 6.73
CA ALA A 65 -10.75 -5.10 7.79
C ALA A 65 -10.09 -4.76 9.14
N GLY A 66 -10.82 -4.11 10.04
CA GLY A 66 -10.33 -3.83 11.41
C GLY A 66 -9.06 -2.99 11.44
N GLY A 67 -8.85 -2.12 10.46
CA GLY A 67 -7.65 -1.28 10.39
C GLY A 67 -7.51 -0.36 11.60
N VAL A 68 -6.29 -0.26 12.13
CA VAL A 68 -5.94 0.64 13.24
C VAL A 68 -5.20 1.83 12.68
N ALA A 69 -5.52 3.01 13.19
CA ALA A 69 -4.82 4.22 12.80
C ALA A 69 -3.62 4.47 13.72
N ILE A 70 -2.43 4.78 13.18
CA ILE A 70 -1.33 5.29 14.01
C ILE A 70 -1.65 6.72 14.46
N PRO A 71 -1.51 7.09 15.75
CA PRO A 71 -1.71 8.47 16.20
C PRO A 71 -1.01 9.49 15.31
N THR A 72 -1.63 10.66 15.10
CA THR A 72 -1.07 11.72 14.24
C THR A 72 0.30 12.18 14.72
N ASP A 73 0.54 12.02 16.01
CA ASP A 73 1.73 12.44 16.73
C ASP A 73 2.14 11.33 17.70
N GLY A 74 3.45 11.12 17.79
CA GLY A 74 4.05 10.37 18.88
C GLY A 74 5.39 10.98 19.26
N PRO A 75 6.06 10.42 20.28
CA PRO A 75 7.31 10.98 20.80
C PRO A 75 8.40 11.14 19.73
N THR A 76 8.39 10.26 18.74
CA THR A 76 9.43 10.17 17.71
C THR A 76 8.85 10.14 16.29
N TRP A 77 7.57 10.49 16.09
CA TRP A 77 6.98 10.57 14.74
C TRP A 77 5.90 11.64 14.60
N GLN A 78 5.66 12.06 13.35
CA GLN A 78 4.56 12.91 12.95
C GLN A 78 3.98 12.42 11.62
N ALA A 79 2.67 12.19 11.56
CA ALA A 79 1.97 11.82 10.33
C ALA A 79 1.77 13.03 9.40
N MET A 80 2.03 12.85 8.11
CA MET A 80 1.96 13.87 7.08
C MET A 80 0.72 13.68 6.22
N ARG A 81 0.29 14.75 5.52
CA ARG A 81 -0.86 14.69 4.58
C ARG A 81 -2.13 14.09 5.22
N LEU A 82 -2.47 14.53 6.42
CA LEU A 82 -3.60 14.03 7.23
C LEU A 82 -4.92 14.05 6.44
N SER A 83 -5.10 15.07 5.60
CA SER A 83 -6.28 15.23 4.73
C SER A 83 -6.55 14.02 3.82
N ARG A 84 -5.52 13.22 3.52
CA ARG A 84 -5.65 12.01 2.69
C ARG A 84 -6.36 10.85 3.39
N ASN A 85 -6.44 10.88 4.71
CA ASN A 85 -6.99 9.81 5.55
C ASN A 85 -6.30 8.44 5.30
N ARG A 86 -4.96 8.42 5.31
CA ARG A 86 -4.14 7.24 4.95
C ARG A 86 -3.25 6.68 6.06
N ARG A 87 -3.53 7.01 7.31
CA ARG A 87 -2.75 6.59 8.48
C ARG A 87 -3.19 5.23 9.07
N TRP A 88 -3.85 4.39 8.29
CA TRP A 88 -4.47 3.14 8.74
C TRP A 88 -3.65 1.93 8.33
N GLY A 89 -3.54 0.93 9.19
CA GLY A 89 -2.78 -0.28 8.91
C GLY A 89 -3.26 -1.49 9.70
N HIS A 90 -2.70 -2.64 9.37
CA HIS A 90 -2.77 -3.80 10.24
C HIS A 90 -1.97 -3.51 11.52
N PRO A 91 -2.37 -3.99 12.72
CA PRO A 91 -1.67 -3.66 13.96
C PRO A 91 -0.17 -3.99 13.96
N GLN A 92 0.24 -5.07 13.28
CA GLN A 92 1.66 -5.39 13.11
C GLN A 92 2.43 -4.31 12.34
N MET A 93 1.80 -3.67 11.35
CA MET A 93 2.43 -2.57 10.62
C MET A 93 2.56 -1.33 11.49
N ILE A 94 1.51 -1.02 12.28
CA ILE A 94 1.54 0.12 13.21
C ILE A 94 2.64 -0.07 14.26
N ALA A 95 2.70 -1.26 14.87
CA ALA A 95 3.73 -1.60 15.86
C ALA A 95 5.16 -1.53 15.28
N LEU A 96 5.35 -1.94 14.02
CA LEU A 96 6.64 -1.81 13.35
C LEU A 96 7.03 -0.35 13.13
N ILE A 97 6.09 0.52 12.74
CA ILE A 97 6.36 1.94 12.53
C ILE A 97 6.75 2.61 13.85
N GLU A 98 6.03 2.34 14.93
CA GLU A 98 6.34 2.83 16.27
C GLU A 98 7.74 2.35 16.71
N ARG A 99 8.05 1.08 16.52
CA ARG A 99 9.38 0.53 16.84
C ARG A 99 10.48 1.15 15.99
N LEU A 100 10.29 1.26 14.67
CA LEU A 100 11.23 1.94 13.76
C LEU A 100 11.49 3.38 14.20
N SER A 101 10.44 4.08 14.59
CA SER A 101 10.50 5.47 15.00
C SER A 101 11.36 5.64 16.25
N ASN A 102 11.14 4.81 17.27
CA ASN A 102 11.94 4.82 18.49
C ASN A 102 13.39 4.39 18.23
N ASP A 103 13.60 3.28 17.52
CA ASP A 103 14.94 2.75 17.24
C ASP A 103 15.79 3.74 16.42
N ALA A 104 15.18 4.42 15.44
CA ALA A 104 15.86 5.40 14.62
C ALA A 104 16.31 6.63 15.43
N ALA A 105 15.45 7.11 16.34
CA ALA A 105 15.76 8.20 17.25
C ALA A 105 16.85 7.83 18.25
N GLN A 106 16.81 6.62 18.78
CA GLN A 106 17.72 6.18 19.83
C GLN A 106 19.10 5.75 19.30
N TYR A 107 19.14 5.07 18.15
CA TYR A 107 20.35 4.36 17.71
C TYR A 107 20.91 4.81 16.36
N ASP A 108 20.13 5.48 15.51
CA ASP A 108 20.53 5.75 14.13
C ASP A 108 20.87 7.22 13.87
N GLY A 109 20.78 8.08 14.90
CA GLY A 109 20.98 9.52 14.76
C GLY A 109 19.94 10.15 13.84
N TRP A 110 18.71 9.62 13.86
CA TRP A 110 17.59 10.10 13.07
C TRP A 110 16.48 10.58 14.01
N PRO A 111 16.19 11.89 14.11
CA PRO A 111 15.46 12.48 15.24
C PRO A 111 14.00 12.05 15.38
N GLY A 112 13.45 11.38 14.36
CA GLY A 112 12.09 10.88 14.33
C GLY A 112 11.59 10.76 12.88
N LEU A 113 10.43 10.15 12.71
CA LEU A 113 9.87 9.88 11.39
C LEU A 113 8.83 10.92 10.99
N LEU A 114 8.92 11.41 9.76
CA LEU A 114 7.76 11.97 9.07
C LEU A 114 7.08 10.83 8.29
N LEU A 115 5.89 10.45 8.72
CA LEU A 115 5.16 9.30 8.18
C LEU A 115 4.30 9.72 6.97
N GLY A 116 4.46 9.02 5.86
CA GLY A 116 3.62 9.14 4.68
C GLY A 116 2.39 8.24 4.74
N ASP A 117 1.97 7.73 3.57
CA ASP A 117 0.77 6.92 3.44
C ASP A 117 1.03 5.48 3.98
N ILE A 118 0.09 4.92 4.74
CA ILE A 118 0.05 3.51 5.18
C ILE A 118 -1.02 2.77 4.38
N SER A 119 -2.29 3.09 4.64
CA SER A 119 -3.46 2.55 3.94
C SER A 119 -4.68 3.43 4.22
N GLN A 120 -5.70 3.31 3.38
CA GLN A 120 -7.03 3.89 3.63
C GLN A 120 -7.72 3.10 4.77
N PRO A 121 -8.80 3.61 5.38
CA PRO A 121 -9.42 2.96 6.54
C PRO A 121 -9.86 1.51 6.29
N ARG A 122 -10.29 1.21 5.06
CA ARG A 122 -10.69 -0.14 4.62
C ARG A 122 -9.72 -0.74 3.59
N GLY A 123 -8.53 -0.15 3.46
CA GLY A 123 -7.56 -0.52 2.45
C GLY A 123 -8.04 -0.22 1.03
N GLY A 124 -7.80 -1.16 0.12
CA GLY A 124 -8.25 -1.07 -1.27
C GLY A 124 -7.47 -0.08 -2.15
N PRO A 125 -7.76 -0.06 -3.46
CA PRO A 125 -7.14 0.86 -4.40
C PRO A 125 -7.31 2.33 -3.97
N MET A 126 -6.26 3.13 -4.10
CA MET A 126 -6.28 4.54 -3.73
C MET A 126 -6.67 5.42 -4.92
N LEU A 127 -7.26 6.60 -4.63
CA LEU A 127 -7.61 7.59 -5.66
C LEU A 127 -6.38 8.01 -6.50
N ASN A 128 -5.22 8.11 -5.84
CA ASN A 128 -3.96 8.57 -6.43
C ASN A 128 -2.75 8.03 -5.64
N GLY A 129 -1.56 8.18 -6.23
CA GLY A 129 -0.28 7.82 -5.62
C GLY A 129 0.08 6.35 -5.84
N HIS A 130 -0.37 5.48 -4.93
CA HIS A 130 0.18 4.13 -4.78
C HIS A 130 -0.60 3.08 -5.57
N ALA A 131 0.13 2.14 -6.17
CA ALA A 131 -0.45 0.91 -6.70
C ALA A 131 -0.70 -0.14 -5.60
N SER A 132 0.13 -0.15 -4.55
CA SER A 132 -0.01 -1.01 -3.36
C SER A 132 -0.73 -0.29 -2.21
N HIS A 133 -0.37 -0.55 -0.94
CA HIS A 133 -1.00 0.01 0.26
C HIS A 133 -2.47 -0.40 0.45
N GLN A 134 -2.91 -1.48 -0.19
CA GLN A 134 -4.33 -1.85 -0.17
C GLN A 134 -4.71 -2.74 1.01
N ILE A 135 -3.75 -3.33 1.72
CA ILE A 135 -4.02 -4.36 2.73
C ILE A 135 -3.44 -4.04 4.12
N GLY A 136 -3.00 -2.80 4.34
CA GLY A 136 -2.48 -2.35 5.64
C GLY A 136 -1.10 -2.90 6.04
N LEU A 137 -0.30 -3.38 5.07
CA LEU A 137 1.02 -3.98 5.29
C LEU A 137 2.15 -3.23 4.56
N ASP A 138 1.87 -2.00 4.14
CA ASP A 138 2.80 -1.09 3.47
C ASP A 138 2.83 0.25 4.22
N ALA A 139 3.96 0.94 4.27
CA ALA A 139 4.03 2.33 4.70
C ALA A 139 5.18 3.09 4.06
N ASP A 140 4.95 4.37 3.78
CA ASP A 140 5.99 5.29 3.33
C ASP A 140 6.57 6.08 4.50
N ILE A 141 7.90 6.15 4.54
CA ILE A 141 8.65 6.95 5.50
C ILE A 141 9.45 7.99 4.72
N TRP A 142 9.24 9.26 5.03
CA TRP A 142 9.96 10.34 4.33
C TRP A 142 11.45 10.29 4.69
N LEU A 143 12.29 10.63 3.71
CA LEU A 143 13.74 10.82 3.90
C LEU A 143 14.06 12.25 4.37
N THR A 144 13.06 12.95 4.92
CA THR A 144 13.21 14.24 5.59
C THR A 144 13.19 13.99 7.10
N PRO A 145 14.23 14.40 7.86
CA PRO A 145 14.23 14.28 9.31
C PRO A 145 13.05 15.01 9.95
N MET A 146 12.44 14.41 10.98
CA MET A 146 11.41 15.09 11.77
C MET A 146 12.00 16.32 12.48
N PRO A 147 11.36 17.50 12.41
CA PRO A 147 11.84 18.69 13.11
C PRO A 147 11.66 18.55 14.64
N PRO A 148 12.43 19.30 15.46
CA PRO A 148 12.35 19.25 16.92
C PRO A 148 11.14 20.03 17.48
N ARG A 149 10.02 19.99 16.75
CA ARG A 149 8.74 20.61 17.11
C ARG A 149 7.61 19.88 16.40
N THR A 150 6.40 20.01 16.93
CA THR A 150 5.19 19.59 16.23
C THR A 150 4.89 20.53 15.06
N LEU A 151 4.65 19.95 13.89
CA LEU A 151 4.17 20.61 12.69
C LEU A 151 2.66 20.87 12.83
N SER A 152 2.23 22.07 12.45
CA SER A 152 0.81 22.39 12.30
C SER A 152 0.15 21.55 11.19
N SER A 153 -1.18 21.55 11.15
CA SER A 153 -1.94 20.85 10.12
C SER A 153 -1.58 21.34 8.71
N SER A 154 -1.52 22.66 8.47
CA SER A 154 -1.14 23.23 7.17
C SER A 154 0.29 22.85 6.77
N GLU A 155 1.26 22.91 7.71
CA GLU A 155 2.64 22.49 7.42
C GLU A 155 2.70 21.01 7.00
N ARG A 156 1.90 20.13 7.62
CA ARG A 156 1.83 18.71 7.24
C ARG A 156 1.26 18.49 5.84
N GLU A 157 0.43 19.39 5.35
CA GLU A 157 -0.13 19.33 3.99
C GLU A 157 0.81 19.93 2.94
N GLU A 158 1.56 20.96 3.31
CA GLU A 158 2.29 21.79 2.35
C GLU A 158 3.80 21.53 2.31
N LEU A 159 4.39 20.94 3.36
CA LEU A 159 5.82 20.67 3.42
C LEU A 159 6.26 19.87 2.18
N PRO A 160 7.17 20.37 1.33
CA PRO A 160 7.51 19.71 0.09
C PRO A 160 8.37 18.47 0.33
N PHE A 161 8.22 17.47 -0.55
CA PHE A 161 9.12 16.33 -0.58
C PHE A 161 10.55 16.77 -0.89
N THR A 162 11.51 16.26 -0.12
CA THR A 162 12.94 16.51 -0.36
C THR A 162 13.56 15.32 -1.08
N SER A 163 13.84 15.45 -2.38
CA SER A 163 14.53 14.41 -3.14
C SER A 163 15.99 14.24 -2.67
N MET A 164 16.45 13.00 -2.55
CA MET A 164 17.85 12.65 -2.31
C MET A 164 18.70 12.68 -3.59
N LEU A 165 18.08 12.95 -4.75
CA LEU A 165 18.81 13.07 -6.01
C LEU A 165 19.30 14.49 -6.27
N GLN A 166 20.48 14.58 -6.89
CA GLN A 166 21.02 15.81 -7.38
C GLN A 166 20.20 16.32 -8.58
N LYS A 167 19.67 17.55 -8.47
CA LYS A 167 18.85 18.17 -9.51
C LYS A 167 19.57 18.18 -10.86
N GLY A 168 18.87 17.75 -11.91
CA GLY A 168 19.39 17.72 -13.28
C GLY A 168 20.43 16.64 -13.56
N LYS A 169 20.64 15.69 -12.65
CA LYS A 169 21.56 14.56 -12.84
C LYS A 169 20.80 13.25 -12.78
N PHE A 170 21.07 12.37 -13.74
CA PHE A 170 20.44 11.07 -13.82
C PHE A 170 20.95 10.14 -12.70
N LEU A 171 20.02 9.66 -11.85
CA LEU A 171 20.27 8.68 -10.78
C LEU A 171 21.54 8.96 -9.94
N LYS A 172 21.78 10.22 -9.59
CA LYS A 172 22.91 10.63 -8.77
C LYS A 172 22.41 11.18 -7.44
N ILE A 173 22.95 10.66 -6.34
CA ILE A 173 22.67 11.17 -5.00
C ILE A 173 23.24 12.58 -4.83
N ASP A 174 22.47 13.45 -4.18
CA ASP A 174 22.92 14.77 -3.74
C ASP A 174 23.79 14.63 -2.47
N PRO A 175 25.10 14.90 -2.54
CA PRO A 175 26.00 14.77 -1.41
C PRO A 175 25.71 15.80 -0.29
N ASN A 176 24.99 16.88 -0.58
CA ASN A 176 24.62 17.89 0.41
C ASN A 176 23.36 17.49 1.21
N ARG A 177 22.64 16.46 0.77
CA ARG A 177 21.41 15.97 1.43
C ARG A 177 21.61 14.61 2.08
N TRP A 178 22.28 13.71 1.37
CA TRP A 178 22.47 12.35 1.86
C TRP A 178 23.47 12.30 3.01
N THR A 179 23.08 11.66 4.10
CA THR A 179 23.92 11.43 5.27
C THR A 179 23.94 9.95 5.64
N GLN A 180 24.89 9.53 6.49
CA GLN A 180 24.91 8.16 7.02
C GLN A 180 23.68 7.82 7.86
N ALA A 181 22.98 8.82 8.43
CA ALA A 181 21.73 8.58 9.16
C ALA A 181 20.61 8.06 8.24
N HIS A 182 20.55 8.52 6.98
CA HIS A 182 19.63 7.97 5.98
C HIS A 182 19.92 6.50 5.70
N ALA A 183 21.21 6.14 5.58
CA ALA A 183 21.62 4.77 5.35
C ALA A 183 21.22 3.87 6.53
N ARG A 184 21.50 4.31 7.76
CA ARG A 184 21.13 3.59 8.98
C ARG A 184 19.62 3.41 9.12
N LEU A 185 18.82 4.45 8.87
CA LEU A 185 17.36 4.37 8.92
C LEU A 185 16.80 3.30 7.96
N ILE A 186 17.25 3.30 6.70
CA ILE A 186 16.79 2.32 5.71
C ILE A 186 17.22 0.89 6.10
N MET A 187 18.46 0.74 6.56
CA MET A 187 18.99 -0.56 6.96
C MET A 187 18.37 -1.07 8.27
N ARG A 188 18.00 -0.17 9.20
CA ARG A 188 17.21 -0.48 10.40
C ARG A 188 15.86 -1.07 10.02
N ALA A 189 15.12 -0.40 9.14
CA ALA A 189 13.85 -0.90 8.64
C ALA A 189 14.01 -2.28 7.98
N ALA A 190 15.02 -2.47 7.13
CA ALA A 190 15.27 -3.75 6.47
C ALA A 190 15.66 -4.88 7.45
N SER A 191 16.24 -4.54 8.60
CA SER A 191 16.73 -5.51 9.58
C SER A 191 15.63 -6.26 10.34
N TYR A 192 14.41 -5.72 10.35
CA TYR A 192 13.29 -6.37 11.03
C TYR A 192 12.85 -7.64 10.30
N THR A 193 12.56 -8.68 11.09
CA THR A 193 12.20 -10.00 10.58
C THR A 193 10.93 -9.97 9.75
N GLU A 194 9.92 -9.21 10.19
CA GLU A 194 8.64 -9.08 9.50
C GLU A 194 8.73 -8.27 8.19
N VAL A 195 9.81 -7.49 7.97
CA VAL A 195 9.99 -6.72 6.73
C VAL A 195 10.47 -7.63 5.63
N GLU A 196 9.70 -7.71 4.55
CA GLU A 196 10.07 -8.47 3.36
C GLU A 196 10.82 -7.63 2.34
N ARG A 197 10.42 -6.35 2.18
CA ARG A 197 11.00 -5.43 1.19
C ARG A 197 11.03 -4.00 1.72
N VAL A 198 12.07 -3.27 1.34
CA VAL A 198 12.17 -1.82 1.47
C VAL A 198 12.42 -1.25 0.08
N PHE A 199 11.46 -0.53 -0.50
CA PHE A 199 11.63 0.05 -1.83
C PHE A 199 12.21 1.46 -1.77
N VAL A 200 13.21 1.70 -2.60
CA VAL A 200 13.96 2.96 -2.70
C VAL A 200 14.28 3.27 -4.16
N ASN A 201 14.65 4.50 -4.46
CA ASN A 201 15.22 4.85 -5.75
C ASN A 201 16.49 4.02 -6.07
N PRO A 202 16.78 3.68 -7.34
CA PRO A 202 18.00 2.94 -7.70
C PRO A 202 19.30 3.63 -7.27
N ALA A 203 19.35 4.97 -7.26
CA ALA A 203 20.51 5.72 -6.80
C ALA A 203 20.75 5.55 -5.29
N ILE A 204 19.68 5.48 -4.49
CA ILE A 204 19.76 5.21 -3.05
C ILE A 204 20.27 3.79 -2.82
N LYS A 205 19.70 2.81 -3.53
CA LYS A 205 20.19 1.43 -3.45
C LYS A 205 21.67 1.33 -3.83
N LYS A 206 22.10 2.00 -4.90
CA LYS A 206 23.51 2.06 -5.30
C LYS A 206 24.37 2.71 -4.22
N LYS A 207 23.93 3.83 -3.63
CA LYS A 207 24.67 4.49 -2.55
C LYS A 207 24.87 3.59 -1.34
N LEU A 208 23.86 2.80 -0.96
CA LEU A 208 23.99 1.78 0.08
C LEU A 208 24.99 0.70 -0.35
N CYS A 209 24.89 0.17 -1.56
CA CYS A 209 25.84 -0.82 -2.07
C CYS A 209 27.29 -0.33 -1.99
N ASP A 210 27.54 0.91 -2.41
CA ASP A 210 28.87 1.52 -2.51
C ASP A 210 29.47 1.90 -1.14
N SER A 211 28.63 2.26 -0.15
CA SER A 211 29.12 2.93 1.07
C SER A 211 28.61 2.40 2.40
N TRP A 212 27.69 1.43 2.40
CA TRP A 212 27.27 0.76 3.64
C TRP A 212 28.33 -0.25 4.08
N ASN A 213 28.93 0.02 5.22
CA ASN A 213 29.96 -0.80 5.87
C ASN A 213 29.43 -1.60 7.08
N GLY A 214 28.13 -1.50 7.40
CA GLY A 214 27.49 -2.31 8.42
C GLY A 214 27.08 -3.70 7.91
N ASP A 215 26.21 -4.36 8.67
CA ASP A 215 25.69 -5.68 8.29
C ASP A 215 24.89 -5.63 6.98
N ARG A 216 25.30 -6.46 6.02
CA ARG A 216 24.70 -6.53 4.67
C ARG A 216 23.68 -7.65 4.52
N ARG A 217 23.45 -8.49 5.54
CA ARG A 217 22.51 -9.63 5.47
C ARG A 217 21.12 -9.23 4.98
N PHE A 218 20.68 -8.02 5.35
CA PHE A 218 19.37 -7.49 4.98
C PHE A 218 19.38 -6.56 3.77
N LEU A 219 20.54 -6.24 3.21
CA LEU A 219 20.64 -5.30 2.10
C LEU A 219 19.85 -5.82 0.88
N GLY A 220 19.77 -7.14 0.68
CA GLY A 220 18.95 -7.77 -0.37
C GLY A 220 17.46 -7.39 -0.33
N LYS A 221 16.91 -7.11 0.86
CA LYS A 221 15.53 -6.63 1.05
C LYS A 221 15.32 -5.21 0.53
N VAL A 222 16.38 -4.40 0.43
CA VAL A 222 16.30 -3.05 -0.15
C VAL A 222 16.24 -3.18 -1.67
N ARG A 223 15.09 -2.85 -2.27
CA ARG A 223 14.79 -3.07 -3.69
C ARG A 223 14.67 -1.74 -4.45
N PRO A 224 15.37 -1.60 -5.58
CA PRO A 224 15.22 -0.42 -6.43
C PRO A 224 13.83 -0.40 -7.10
N ILE A 225 13.21 0.79 -7.15
CA ILE A 225 11.96 1.06 -7.88
C ILE A 225 11.94 2.50 -8.42
N TYR A 226 11.15 2.79 -9.46
CA TYR A 226 10.97 4.17 -9.95
C TYR A 226 10.47 5.13 -8.83
N GLY A 227 10.88 6.40 -8.90
CA GLY A 227 10.55 7.38 -7.85
C GLY A 227 11.29 7.06 -6.56
N HIS A 228 10.61 7.10 -5.42
CA HIS A 228 11.13 6.71 -4.09
C HIS A 228 12.49 7.35 -3.75
N ASP A 229 12.69 8.58 -4.22
CA ASP A 229 13.90 9.35 -3.95
C ASP A 229 13.74 10.33 -2.78
N SER A 230 12.51 10.54 -2.29
CA SER A 230 12.18 11.42 -1.17
C SER A 230 11.55 10.70 0.02
N HIS A 231 11.26 9.42 -0.15
CA HIS A 231 10.74 8.51 0.86
C HIS A 231 11.22 7.10 0.52
N PHE A 232 11.17 6.20 1.49
CA PHE A 232 11.27 4.76 1.25
C PHE A 232 9.97 4.09 1.67
N HIS A 233 9.64 3.01 0.97
CA HIS A 233 8.44 2.22 1.19
C HIS A 233 8.81 0.96 1.94
N ILE A 234 8.21 0.71 3.10
CA ILE A 234 8.33 -0.55 3.85
C ILE A 234 7.18 -1.47 3.48
N ARG A 235 7.47 -2.75 3.25
CA ARG A 235 6.47 -3.82 3.14
C ARG A 235 6.76 -4.93 4.14
N ILE A 236 5.78 -5.25 4.96
CA ILE A 236 5.84 -6.41 5.85
C ILE A 236 5.13 -7.61 5.22
N GLY A 237 5.47 -8.81 5.68
CA GLY A 237 4.82 -10.05 5.26
C GLY A 237 3.37 -10.16 5.74
N CYS A 238 2.64 -11.11 5.15
CA CYS A 238 1.32 -11.48 5.68
C CYS A 238 1.45 -11.99 7.12
N PRO A 239 0.52 -11.64 8.03
CA PRO A 239 0.52 -12.19 9.37
C PRO A 239 0.48 -13.73 9.32
N GLU A 240 1.19 -14.38 10.25
CA GLU A 240 1.25 -15.84 10.30
C GLU A 240 -0.16 -16.45 10.41
N GLY A 241 -0.43 -17.48 9.62
CA GLY A 241 -1.74 -18.13 9.57
C GLY A 241 -2.89 -17.28 9.01
N ALA A 242 -2.62 -16.06 8.49
CA ALA A 242 -3.67 -15.18 7.97
C ALA A 242 -4.33 -15.75 6.70
N ALA A 243 -5.49 -16.38 6.88
CA ALA A 243 -6.31 -16.85 5.78
C ALA A 243 -6.73 -15.68 4.87
N GLY A 244 -6.49 -15.82 3.57
CA GLY A 244 -6.88 -14.83 2.57
C GLY A 244 -5.88 -13.69 2.38
N CYS A 245 -4.76 -13.64 3.11
CA CYS A 245 -3.63 -12.77 2.79
C CYS A 245 -2.66 -13.51 1.87
N LYS A 246 -2.31 -12.90 0.73
CA LYS A 246 -1.39 -13.48 -0.25
C LYS A 246 -0.02 -12.82 -0.16
N GLY A 247 0.98 -13.62 0.25
CA GLY A 247 2.38 -13.21 0.23
C GLY A 247 2.95 -13.02 -1.17
N GLN A 248 4.19 -12.54 -1.23
CA GLN A 248 4.99 -12.38 -2.43
C GLN A 248 6.18 -13.34 -2.40
N ALA A 249 6.78 -13.62 -3.55
CA ALA A 249 7.99 -14.44 -3.62
C ALA A 249 9.11 -13.83 -2.75
N ALA A 250 9.99 -14.68 -2.21
CA ALA A 250 11.17 -14.23 -1.50
C ALA A 250 12.06 -13.33 -2.38
N VAL A 251 12.83 -12.44 -1.75
CA VAL A 251 13.88 -11.72 -2.47
C VAL A 251 14.98 -12.72 -2.87
N PRO A 252 15.63 -12.56 -4.04
CA PRO A 252 16.77 -13.40 -4.40
C PRO A 252 17.87 -13.33 -3.34
N ALA A 253 18.63 -14.41 -3.20
CA ALA A 253 19.79 -14.45 -2.31
C ALA A 253 20.83 -13.40 -2.70
N GLY A 254 21.58 -12.92 -1.69
CA GLY A 254 22.59 -11.89 -1.85
C GLY A 254 22.09 -10.49 -1.48
N ASP A 255 22.97 -9.50 -1.64
CA ASP A 255 22.68 -8.11 -1.27
C ASP A 255 21.99 -7.30 -2.38
N GLY A 256 21.84 -7.89 -3.57
CA GLY A 256 21.24 -7.26 -4.74
C GLY A 256 22.07 -6.08 -5.28
N CYS A 257 23.38 -6.07 -5.04
CA CYS A 257 24.35 -5.11 -5.57
C CYS A 257 25.06 -5.66 -6.82
N ASP A 258 24.30 -6.35 -7.68
CA ASP A 258 24.79 -7.10 -8.84
C ASP A 258 24.18 -6.58 -10.16
N LYS A 259 24.16 -7.43 -11.20
CA LYS A 259 23.57 -7.11 -12.51
C LYS A 259 22.10 -6.65 -12.42
N SER A 260 21.35 -7.12 -11.42
CA SER A 260 19.96 -6.68 -11.18
C SER A 260 19.87 -5.20 -10.82
N LEU A 261 20.86 -4.66 -10.09
CA LEU A 261 20.97 -3.23 -9.82
C LEU A 261 21.54 -2.49 -11.04
N ALA A 262 22.56 -3.04 -11.70
CA ALA A 262 23.17 -2.43 -12.88
C ALA A 262 22.16 -2.17 -14.01
N TYR A 263 21.15 -3.04 -14.17
CA TYR A 263 20.05 -2.86 -15.14
C TYR A 263 19.38 -1.49 -15.03
N TRP A 264 19.18 -0.96 -13.82
CA TRP A 264 18.56 0.34 -13.57
C TRP A 264 19.36 1.53 -14.10
N PHE A 265 20.64 1.34 -14.36
CA PHE A 265 21.54 2.36 -14.90
C PHE A 265 21.74 2.21 -16.42
N THR A 266 21.02 1.29 -17.07
CA THR A 266 20.94 1.19 -18.53
C THR A 266 19.82 2.05 -19.10
N ALA A 267 19.76 2.26 -20.42
CA ALA A 267 18.66 2.99 -21.05
C ALA A 267 17.32 2.22 -21.04
N ALA A 268 17.35 0.89 -20.96
CA ALA A 268 16.17 0.03 -21.13
C ALA A 268 14.99 0.35 -20.17
N PRO A 269 15.19 0.48 -18.84
CA PRO A 269 14.09 0.82 -17.93
C PRO A 269 13.55 2.26 -18.11
N TRP A 270 14.28 3.12 -18.82
CA TRP A 270 13.90 4.52 -19.03
C TRP A 270 13.44 4.80 -20.46
N ALA A 271 13.37 3.75 -21.30
CA ALA A 271 12.95 3.86 -22.68
C ALA A 271 11.53 4.43 -22.76
N LYS A 272 11.35 5.44 -23.60
CA LYS A 272 10.01 5.98 -23.90
C LYS A 272 9.23 4.94 -24.71
N PRO A 273 7.88 4.94 -24.62
CA PRO A 273 7.05 4.18 -25.54
C PRO A 273 7.43 4.50 -26.99
N LYS A 274 7.39 3.49 -27.88
CA LYS A 274 7.70 3.68 -29.31
C LYS A 274 6.78 4.75 -29.91
N PRO A 275 7.28 5.66 -30.77
CA PRO A 275 6.45 6.59 -31.51
C PRO A 275 5.32 5.85 -32.25
N GLY A 276 4.08 6.32 -32.11
CA GLY A 276 2.90 5.68 -32.70
C GLY A 276 2.29 4.52 -31.90
N ALA A 277 2.89 4.10 -30.78
CA ALA A 277 2.22 3.19 -29.86
C ALA A 277 0.98 3.88 -29.27
N LYS A 278 -0.21 3.30 -29.50
CA LYS A 278 -1.44 3.78 -28.86
C LYS A 278 -1.27 3.68 -27.35
N PRO A 279 -1.43 4.78 -26.57
CA PRO A 279 -1.40 4.69 -25.12
C PRO A 279 -2.46 3.69 -24.64
N VAL A 280 -2.02 2.60 -24.03
CA VAL A 280 -2.95 1.67 -23.37
C VAL A 280 -3.48 2.39 -22.15
N LYS A 281 -4.72 2.88 -22.21
CA LYS A 281 -5.38 3.43 -21.02
C LYS A 281 -5.44 2.33 -19.96
N PRO A 282 -4.88 2.53 -18.76
CA PRO A 282 -4.96 1.52 -17.72
C PRO A 282 -6.43 1.25 -17.41
N ARG A 283 -6.85 -0.01 -17.50
CA ARG A 283 -8.16 -0.44 -17.00
C ARG A 283 -8.19 -0.20 -15.49
N LEU A 284 -9.11 0.64 -15.03
CA LEU A 284 -9.32 0.84 -13.60
C LEU A 284 -10.00 -0.42 -13.04
N ALA A 285 -9.45 -0.95 -11.95
CA ALA A 285 -10.02 -2.10 -11.27
C ALA A 285 -11.40 -1.76 -10.70
N THR A 286 -12.36 -2.68 -10.85
CA THR A 286 -13.67 -2.61 -10.20
C THR A 286 -13.73 -3.56 -9.01
N LEU A 287 -14.81 -3.52 -8.21
CA LEU A 287 -14.94 -4.46 -7.07
C LEU A 287 -14.92 -5.92 -7.50
N ALA A 288 -15.40 -6.24 -8.70
CA ALA A 288 -15.37 -7.58 -9.26
C ALA A 288 -13.94 -8.11 -9.50
N ASP A 289 -12.95 -7.22 -9.63
CA ASP A 289 -11.55 -7.63 -9.72
C ASP A 289 -10.98 -8.02 -8.36
N LEU A 290 -11.52 -7.53 -7.25
CA LEU A 290 -10.94 -7.70 -5.91
C LEU A 290 -11.40 -9.01 -5.24
N PRO A 291 -10.71 -9.47 -4.17
CA PRO A 291 -11.20 -10.58 -3.37
C PRO A 291 -12.66 -10.37 -2.92
N LYS A 292 -13.48 -11.43 -2.92
CA LYS A 292 -14.89 -11.35 -2.50
C LYS A 292 -15.07 -10.78 -1.09
N SER A 293 -14.11 -11.03 -0.19
CA SER A 293 -14.09 -10.45 1.15
C SER A 293 -14.12 -8.92 1.15
N CYS A 294 -13.60 -8.27 0.11
CA CYS A 294 -13.54 -6.81 0.02
C CYS A 294 -14.91 -6.15 -0.15
N VAL A 295 -15.88 -6.85 -0.74
CA VAL A 295 -17.28 -6.40 -0.74
C VAL A 295 -17.84 -6.41 0.68
N ALA A 296 -17.57 -7.47 1.45
CA ALA A 296 -17.99 -7.56 2.85
C ALA A 296 -17.30 -6.50 3.73
N VAL A 297 -16.01 -6.23 3.50
CA VAL A 297 -15.29 -5.16 4.20
C VAL A 297 -15.92 -3.80 3.93
N LEU A 298 -16.30 -3.49 2.68
CA LEU A 298 -16.97 -2.23 2.36
C LEU A 298 -18.36 -2.09 2.98
N GLY A 299 -19.08 -3.20 3.18
CA GLY A 299 -20.38 -3.22 3.85
C GLY A 299 -20.32 -3.31 5.38
N GLY A 300 -19.13 -3.51 5.97
CA GLY A 300 -19.00 -3.79 7.40
C GLY A 300 -19.27 -2.59 8.31
N PRO A 301 -19.69 -2.84 9.57
CA PRO A 301 -19.96 -1.78 10.55
C PRO A 301 -18.70 -1.00 10.90
N ALA A 302 -18.82 0.32 11.05
CA ALA A 302 -17.73 1.21 11.45
C ALA A 302 -17.74 1.48 12.96
N PRO A 303 -16.58 1.81 13.57
CA PRO A 303 -16.54 2.32 14.94
C PRO A 303 -17.25 3.67 15.05
N ALA A 304 -17.56 4.09 16.27
CA ALA A 304 -18.24 5.36 16.54
C ALA A 304 -17.38 6.58 16.17
N SER A 305 -16.05 6.45 16.21
CA SER A 305 -15.12 7.52 15.85
C SER A 305 -13.73 7.02 15.45
N GLU A 306 -12.97 7.89 14.80
CA GLU A 306 -11.54 7.68 14.52
C GLU A 306 -10.71 7.50 15.80
N MET A 307 -11.06 8.22 16.87
CA MET A 307 -10.43 8.09 18.19
C MET A 307 -10.61 6.68 18.77
N GLN A 308 -11.81 6.10 18.66
CA GLN A 308 -12.05 4.73 19.08
C GLN A 308 -11.20 3.74 18.29
N ALA A 309 -11.06 3.95 16.98
CA ALA A 309 -10.24 3.08 16.12
C ALA A 309 -8.72 3.27 16.31
N THR A 310 -8.30 4.44 16.79
CA THR A 310 -6.89 4.77 17.06
C THR A 310 -6.44 4.21 18.42
N TYR A 311 -7.24 4.40 19.48
CA TYR A 311 -6.82 4.11 20.85
C TYR A 311 -7.61 2.98 21.53
N GLY A 312 -8.73 2.54 20.96
CA GLY A 312 -9.59 1.52 21.54
C GLY A 312 -9.09 0.08 21.34
N TYR A 313 -8.06 -0.12 20.52
CA TYR A 313 -7.41 -1.42 20.33
C TYR A 313 -6.47 -1.71 21.51
N SER A 314 -7.03 -2.10 22.66
CA SER A 314 -6.29 -2.44 23.89
C SER A 314 -6.13 -3.95 24.11
N GLY A 315 -6.43 -4.80 23.11
CA GLY A 315 -6.56 -6.23 23.33
C GLY A 315 -6.11 -7.10 22.15
N ALA A 316 -4.81 -7.26 21.99
CA ALA A 316 -4.17 -8.55 21.70
C ALA A 316 -2.67 -8.36 21.93
N THR A 317 -2.17 -8.91 23.03
CA THR A 317 -0.75 -9.23 23.20
C THR A 317 -0.22 -9.80 21.88
N ILE A 318 0.71 -9.11 21.23
CA ILE A 318 1.51 -9.69 20.15
C ILE A 318 2.38 -10.75 20.84
N ALA A 319 1.84 -11.94 21.02
CA ALA A 319 2.63 -13.11 21.39
C ALA A 319 3.57 -13.35 20.21
N ALA A 320 4.85 -13.03 20.39
CA ALA A 320 5.90 -13.54 19.53
C ALA A 320 5.89 -15.07 19.67
N ALA A 321 5.25 -15.77 18.74
CA ALA A 321 5.36 -17.21 18.63
C ALA A 321 6.70 -17.57 17.95
N PRO A 322 7.41 -18.60 18.42
CA PRO A 322 8.74 -18.94 17.91
C PRO A 322 8.64 -19.63 16.55
N ALA A 323 9.63 -19.38 15.70
CA ALA A 323 9.77 -20.00 14.39
C ALA A 323 9.90 -21.53 14.49
N ALA A 324 9.06 -22.26 13.74
CA ALA A 324 9.22 -23.69 13.49
C ALA A 324 9.28 -23.96 11.97
N ALA A 325 10.11 -24.95 11.62
CA ALA A 325 10.65 -25.23 10.29
C ALA A 325 9.87 -26.31 9.50
N GLY A 326 10.06 -26.33 8.17
CA GLY A 326 9.77 -27.41 7.21
C GLY A 326 8.29 -27.52 6.79
N ASP A 327 7.89 -27.80 5.54
CA ASP A 327 8.60 -28.23 4.34
C ASP A 327 7.71 -28.05 3.08
N SER A 328 8.38 -28.01 1.93
CA SER A 328 7.96 -28.44 0.58
C SER A 328 6.66 -27.92 -0.06
N VAL A 329 6.79 -27.05 -1.07
CA VAL A 329 5.72 -26.74 -2.05
C VAL A 329 6.16 -27.11 -3.46
N THR A 330 5.36 -27.96 -4.10
CA THR A 330 5.45 -28.39 -5.50
C THR A 330 5.20 -27.25 -6.49
N THR A 331 6.05 -27.19 -7.52
CA THR A 331 6.03 -26.24 -8.63
C THR A 331 4.87 -26.49 -9.60
N ILE A 332 4.19 -25.43 -10.02
CA ILE A 332 3.34 -25.41 -11.22
C ILE A 332 3.94 -24.37 -12.17
N GLU A 333 4.36 -24.83 -13.34
CA GLU A 333 4.82 -24.00 -14.46
C GLU A 333 3.65 -23.31 -15.18
N ALA A 334 3.91 -22.10 -15.71
CA ALA A 334 3.20 -21.58 -16.88
C ALA A 334 4.02 -20.50 -17.62
N HIS A 335 4.65 -20.93 -18.70
CA HIS A 335 4.81 -20.32 -20.04
C HIS A 335 5.29 -18.85 -20.23
N SER A 336 6.58 -18.77 -20.58
CA SER A 336 7.20 -18.14 -21.77
C SER A 336 6.71 -16.80 -22.32
N TYR A 337 7.50 -15.73 -22.09
CA TYR A 337 7.89 -14.73 -23.11
C TYR A 337 9.29 -14.16 -22.80
N VAL A 338 10.24 -14.36 -23.74
CA VAL A 338 11.54 -13.67 -23.95
C VAL A 338 12.62 -13.80 -22.86
N ASN A 339 13.77 -14.38 -23.23
CA ASN A 339 14.99 -14.54 -22.43
C ASN A 339 15.48 -13.22 -21.78
N LEU A 340 15.08 -13.01 -20.54
CA LEU A 340 15.70 -12.12 -19.55
C LEU A 340 16.03 -12.97 -18.31
N PRO A 341 17.09 -12.65 -17.54
CA PRO A 341 17.41 -13.42 -16.33
C PRO A 341 16.20 -13.43 -15.39
N ALA A 342 15.76 -14.62 -14.99
CA ALA A 342 14.47 -14.91 -14.36
C ALA A 342 14.16 -14.20 -13.01
N ASN A 343 15.07 -13.38 -12.48
CA ASN A 343 15.10 -12.98 -11.08
C ASN A 343 15.13 -11.46 -10.83
N VAL A 344 14.78 -10.64 -11.83
CA VAL A 344 14.56 -9.20 -11.63
C VAL A 344 13.04 -8.97 -11.56
N PRO A 345 12.48 -8.46 -10.43
CA PRO A 345 11.14 -7.90 -10.45
C PRO A 345 11.16 -6.74 -11.45
N ILE A 346 10.69 -6.99 -12.67
CA ILE A 346 10.52 -5.95 -13.67
C ILE A 346 9.44 -5.03 -13.10
N PRO A 347 9.75 -3.75 -12.84
CA PRO A 347 8.73 -2.82 -12.41
C PRO A 347 7.65 -2.81 -13.49
N LEU A 348 6.40 -2.96 -13.08
CA LEU A 348 5.27 -2.66 -13.96
C LEU A 348 5.48 -1.26 -14.56
N ILE A 349 5.06 -1.09 -15.82
CA ILE A 349 5.22 0.10 -16.68
C ILE A 349 5.45 1.37 -15.84
N ARG A 350 6.55 2.08 -16.10
CA ARG A 350 6.88 3.37 -15.45
C ARG A 350 5.59 4.20 -15.38
N PRO A 351 5.09 4.56 -14.17
CA PRO A 351 3.89 5.36 -14.06
C PRO A 351 4.03 6.59 -14.93
N SER A 352 3.05 6.85 -15.79
CA SER A 352 2.99 8.10 -16.53
C SER A 352 2.92 9.21 -15.50
N THR A 353 3.89 10.12 -15.52
CA THR A 353 3.82 11.38 -14.79
C THR A 353 2.67 12.18 -15.39
N ASN A 354 1.46 11.98 -14.86
CA ASN A 354 0.35 12.92 -15.02
C ASN A 354 0.18 13.65 -13.70
#